data_AF-A0A954B2N8-F1
#
_entry.id   AF-A0A954B2N8-F1
#
_cell.length_a   1.000
_cell.length_b   1.000
_cell.length_c   1.000
_cell.angle_alpha   90.00
_cell.angle_beta   90.00
_cell.angle_gamma   90.00
#
_symmetry.space_group_name_H-M   'P 1'
#
loop_
_entity.id
_entity.type
_entity.pdbx_description
1 polymer ?
#
loop_
_entity_poly.entity_id
_entity_poly.type
_entity_poly.pdbx_seq_one_letter_code
_entity_poly.pdbx_strand_id
1 'polypeptide(L)'
;MTHPTTARALAALLALCITAFGTAARADDAVAVGITRDVAQVTLQGSGLTIARSQDPDAVIEGEFAKIARACPPFCIQPMAPAPGVTTIGELELLAMLDDPDATVIDSRVAEWYDKGTIPGAIHIPYT
;
A
#
# COMPACT_ATOMS: atom_id res chain seq x y z
N MET A 1 -13.25 -8.75 70.61
CA MET A 1 -11.93 -8.60 69.98
C MET A 1 -12.07 -8.89 68.49
N THR A 2 -12.44 -7.88 67.72
CA THR A 2 -12.70 -7.96 66.28
C THR A 2 -11.39 -7.75 65.53
N HIS A 3 -10.92 -8.76 64.80
CA HIS A 3 -9.67 -8.72 64.03
C HIS A 3 -9.73 -7.68 62.90
N PRO A 4 -8.87 -6.63 62.90
CA PRO A 4 -8.80 -5.63 61.83
C PRO A 4 -7.93 -6.06 60.64
N THR A 5 -7.43 -7.30 60.61
CA THR A 5 -6.37 -7.76 59.69
C THR A 5 -6.89 -8.26 58.34
N THR A 6 -8.13 -8.76 58.24
CA THR A 6 -8.70 -9.30 56.99
C THR A 6 -9.11 -8.20 56.01
N ALA A 7 -9.62 -7.06 56.48
CA ALA A 7 -10.04 -5.94 55.63
C ALA A 7 -8.86 -5.25 54.92
N ARG A 8 -7.68 -5.21 55.55
CA ARG A 8 -6.45 -4.64 54.96
C ARG A 8 -5.85 -5.54 53.88
N ALA A 9 -5.93 -6.85 54.04
CA ALA A 9 -5.47 -7.82 53.03
C ALA A 9 -6.36 -7.79 51.77
N LEU A 10 -7.67 -7.64 51.93
CA LEU A 10 -8.62 -7.57 50.82
C LEU A 10 -8.47 -6.26 50.00
N ALA A 11 -8.23 -5.13 50.69
CA ALA A 11 -7.97 -3.85 50.03
C ALA A 11 -6.62 -3.85 49.26
N ALA A 12 -5.60 -4.53 49.78
CA ALA A 12 -4.30 -4.67 49.12
C ALA A 12 -4.37 -5.57 47.87
N LEU A 13 -5.17 -6.64 47.89
CA LEU A 13 -5.40 -7.47 46.70
C LEU A 13 -6.23 -6.75 45.63
N LEU A 14 -7.23 -5.96 46.02
CA LEU A 14 -8.05 -5.20 45.06
C LEU A 14 -7.25 -4.07 44.39
N ALA A 15 -6.32 -3.43 45.13
CA ALA A 15 -5.41 -2.41 44.59
C ALA A 15 -4.37 -3.00 43.62
N LEU A 16 -3.97 -4.26 43.79
CA LEU A 16 -3.03 -4.94 42.90
C LEU A 16 -3.67 -5.42 41.58
N CYS A 17 -5.00 -5.61 41.55
CA CYS A 17 -5.71 -5.97 40.32
C CYS A 17 -6.00 -4.77 39.40
N ILE A 18 -6.07 -3.55 39.93
CA ILE A 18 -6.38 -2.34 39.15
C ILE A 18 -5.18 -1.85 38.34
N THR A 19 -3.95 -2.19 38.74
CA THR A 19 -2.73 -1.81 38.00
C THR A 19 -2.39 -2.74 36.83
N ALA A 20 -3.07 -3.88 36.69
CA ALA A 20 -2.80 -4.86 35.64
C ALA A 20 -3.52 -4.60 34.30
N PHE A 21 -4.44 -3.63 34.23
CA PHE A 21 -5.22 -3.31 33.02
C PHE A 21 -4.70 -2.10 32.22
N GLY A 22 -3.56 -1.52 32.63
CA GLY A 22 -3.15 -0.18 32.20
C GLY A 22 -2.28 -0.05 30.95
N THR A 23 -1.93 -1.14 30.25
CA THR A 23 -1.16 -1.05 29.01
C THR A 23 -1.86 -1.82 27.89
N ALA A 24 -2.94 -1.25 27.37
CA ALA A 24 -3.31 -1.52 25.99
C ALA A 24 -2.14 -1.02 25.14
N ALA A 25 -1.27 -1.94 24.71
CA ALA A 25 -0.32 -1.67 23.66
C ALA A 25 -1.14 -1.13 22.48
N ARG A 26 -0.90 0.14 22.11
CA ARG A 26 -1.40 0.65 20.83
C ARG A 26 -0.73 -0.25 19.80
N ALA A 27 -1.51 -1.04 19.08
CA ALA A 27 -1.02 -1.61 17.85
C ALA A 27 -0.56 -0.41 17.02
N ASP A 28 0.74 -0.34 16.70
CA ASP A 28 1.17 0.48 15.59
C ASP A 28 0.38 -0.06 14.40
N ASP A 29 -0.65 0.68 13.96
CA ASP A 29 -1.42 0.33 12.79
C ASP A 29 -0.43 0.24 11.63
N ALA A 30 -0.08 -0.99 11.26
CA ALA A 30 0.90 -1.23 10.21
C ALA A 30 0.40 -0.53 8.95
N VAL A 31 1.25 0.30 8.35
CA VAL A 31 0.91 1.03 7.13
C VAL A 31 0.61 0.03 6.02
N ALA A 32 -0.67 -0.15 5.72
CA ALA A 32 -1.12 -1.08 4.69
C ALA A 32 -0.98 -0.46 3.29
N VAL A 33 -1.10 0.86 3.18
CA VAL A 33 -1.11 1.61 1.91
C VAL A 33 0.10 2.56 1.87
N GLY A 34 1.28 2.03 1.56
CA GLY A 34 2.51 2.81 1.40
C GLY A 34 2.64 3.51 0.04
N ILE A 35 3.47 4.55 -0.03
CA ILE A 35 3.92 5.18 -1.30
C ILE A 35 4.81 4.20 -2.05
N THR A 36 5.85 3.72 -1.39
CA THR A 36 6.67 2.58 -1.79
C THR A 36 6.64 1.52 -0.69
N ARG A 37 7.31 0.39 -0.91
CA ARG A 37 7.40 -0.68 0.12
C ARG A 37 7.97 -0.18 1.44
N ASP A 38 8.91 0.77 1.37
CA ASP A 38 9.68 1.25 2.52
C ASP A 38 9.32 2.70 2.91
N VAL A 39 8.42 3.35 2.16
CA VAL A 39 8.06 4.77 2.37
C VAL A 39 6.54 4.89 2.54
N ALA A 40 6.12 5.21 3.76
CA ALA A 40 4.71 5.46 4.09
C ALA A 40 4.24 6.88 3.71
N GLN A 41 5.10 7.87 3.94
CA GLN A 41 4.81 9.29 3.73
C GLN A 41 6.09 10.09 3.49
N VAL A 42 5.96 11.27 2.90
CA VAL A 42 7.06 12.22 2.66
C VAL A 42 6.70 13.57 3.27
N THR A 43 7.53 14.08 4.18
CA THR A 43 7.36 15.43 4.76
C THR A 43 8.31 16.41 4.10
N LEU A 44 7.77 17.49 3.57
CA LEU A 44 8.54 18.53 2.87
C LEU A 44 9.24 19.43 3.89
N GLN A 45 10.58 19.50 3.82
CA GLN A 45 11.37 20.26 4.80
C GLN A 45 11.07 21.76 4.83
N GLY A 46 10.63 22.36 3.71
CA GLY A 46 10.36 23.80 3.62
C GLY A 46 8.99 24.23 4.14
N SER A 47 7.95 23.40 3.96
CA SER A 47 6.57 23.74 4.31
C SER A 47 6.02 22.95 5.49
N GLY A 48 6.67 21.84 5.88
CA GLY A 48 6.16 20.87 6.84
C GLY A 48 4.95 20.06 6.32
N LEU A 49 4.53 20.27 5.07
CA LEU A 49 3.43 19.52 4.47
C LEU A 49 3.83 18.07 4.31
N THR A 50 2.90 17.18 4.63
CA THR A 50 3.09 15.73 4.51
C THR A 50 2.26 15.20 3.36
N ILE A 51 2.92 14.47 2.47
CA ILE A 51 2.33 13.72 1.38
C ILE A 51 2.23 12.27 1.84
N ALA A 52 1.02 11.74 1.90
CA ALA A 52 0.73 10.37 2.29
C ALA A 52 -0.43 9.83 1.47
N ARG A 53 -0.62 8.51 1.49
CA ARG A 53 -1.79 7.85 0.90
C ARG A 53 -2.86 7.59 1.96
N SER A 54 -4.13 7.61 1.55
CA SER A 54 -5.23 7.17 2.41
C SER A 54 -4.97 5.74 2.89
N GLN A 55 -5.10 5.52 4.20
CA GLN A 55 -4.99 4.18 4.80
C GLN A 55 -6.32 3.43 4.80
N ASP A 56 -7.42 4.05 4.34
CA ASP A 56 -8.70 3.38 4.15
C ASP A 56 -8.67 2.55 2.85
N PRO A 57 -8.59 1.21 2.89
CA PRO A 57 -8.47 0.35 1.71
C PRO A 57 -9.71 0.37 0.81
N ASP A 58 -10.82 0.90 1.31
CA ASP A 58 -12.09 1.05 0.58
C ASP A 58 -12.26 2.46 0.01
N ALA A 59 -11.26 3.35 0.18
CA ALA A 59 -11.30 4.68 -0.38
C ALA A 59 -11.40 4.65 -1.92
N VAL A 60 -12.45 5.32 -2.40
CA VAL A 60 -12.80 5.45 -3.81
C VAL A 60 -13.06 6.91 -4.18
N ILE A 61 -12.75 7.27 -5.43
CA ILE A 61 -13.21 8.51 -6.10
C ILE A 61 -14.31 8.15 -7.12
N GLU A 62 -14.70 9.08 -7.98
CA GLU A 62 -15.69 8.83 -9.03
C GLU A 62 -15.03 8.25 -10.31
N GLY A 63 -15.70 7.33 -11.01
CA GLY A 63 -15.30 6.82 -12.34
C GLY A 63 -14.68 5.40 -12.38
N GLU A 64 -14.27 4.94 -13.56
CA GLU A 64 -13.82 3.55 -13.81
C GLU A 64 -12.46 3.17 -13.17
N PHE A 65 -11.73 4.13 -12.62
CA PHE A 65 -10.47 3.88 -11.89
C PHE A 65 -10.54 4.41 -10.45
N ALA A 66 -11.74 4.35 -9.87
CA ALA A 66 -12.08 4.94 -8.59
C ALA A 66 -11.26 4.49 -7.38
N LYS A 67 -10.82 3.23 -7.31
CA LYS A 67 -10.12 2.73 -6.11
C LYS A 67 -8.72 3.32 -5.99
N ILE A 68 -8.46 4.10 -4.93
CA ILE A 68 -7.20 4.87 -4.76
C ILE A 68 -6.25 4.30 -3.69
N ALA A 69 -6.75 3.49 -2.77
CA ALA A 69 -6.01 3.05 -1.58
C ALA A 69 -5.70 1.53 -1.59
N ARG A 70 -5.21 1.02 -2.72
CA ARG A 70 -4.74 -0.38 -2.80
C ARG A 70 -3.46 -0.56 -1.97
N ALA A 71 -3.40 -1.66 -1.23
CA ALA A 71 -2.26 -2.02 -0.40
C ALA A 71 -0.94 -2.10 -1.21
N CYS A 72 0.15 -1.68 -0.58
CA CYS A 72 1.50 -1.73 -1.14
C CYS A 72 2.36 -2.58 -0.20
N PRO A 73 2.91 -3.73 -0.66
CA PRO A 73 2.82 -4.32 -2.01
C PRO A 73 1.46 -4.99 -2.33
N PRO A 74 1.15 -5.26 -3.63
CA PRO A 74 1.99 -5.00 -4.81
C PRO A 74 1.78 -3.63 -5.46
N PHE A 75 0.78 -2.84 -5.04
CA PHE A 75 0.40 -1.59 -5.71
C PHE A 75 1.21 -0.37 -5.22
N CYS A 76 2.52 -0.56 -5.08
CA CYS A 76 3.47 0.49 -4.75
C CYS A 76 3.80 1.34 -5.97
N ILE A 77 4.09 2.63 -5.79
CA ILE A 77 4.66 3.47 -6.85
C ILE A 77 6.04 2.92 -7.22
N GLN A 78 6.29 2.76 -8.51
CA GLN A 78 7.54 2.22 -9.06
C GLN A 78 8.47 3.36 -9.51
N PRO A 79 9.80 3.16 -9.50
CA PRO A 79 10.73 4.08 -10.13
C PRO A 79 10.48 4.17 -11.64
N MET A 80 10.90 5.29 -12.25
CA MET A 80 10.82 5.45 -13.71
C MET A 80 11.58 4.31 -14.40
N ALA A 81 12.85 4.08 -14.05
CA ALA A 81 13.59 2.91 -14.55
C ALA A 81 13.38 1.71 -13.61
N PRO A 82 12.70 0.64 -14.05
CA PRO A 82 12.34 -0.47 -13.16
C PRO A 82 13.52 -1.38 -12.82
N ALA A 83 14.49 -1.52 -13.72
CA ALA A 83 15.69 -2.33 -13.54
C ALA A 83 16.83 -1.87 -14.45
N PRO A 84 18.10 -2.17 -14.12
CA PRO A 84 19.22 -1.95 -15.02
C PRO A 84 19.02 -2.64 -16.38
N GLY A 85 19.29 -1.93 -17.47
CA GLY A 85 19.11 -2.44 -18.83
C GLY A 85 17.68 -2.36 -19.37
N VAL A 86 16.71 -1.88 -18.58
CA VAL A 86 15.35 -1.61 -19.05
C VAL A 86 15.19 -0.15 -19.40
N THR A 87 15.00 0.14 -20.68
CA THR A 87 14.68 1.47 -21.18
C THR A 87 13.18 1.69 -21.10
N THR A 88 12.74 2.72 -20.38
CA THR A 88 11.35 3.15 -20.40
C THR A 88 11.02 3.95 -21.64
N ILE A 89 9.84 3.71 -22.18
CA ILE A 89 9.29 4.39 -23.34
C ILE A 89 8.04 5.17 -22.95
N GLY A 90 7.77 6.26 -23.66
CA GLY A 90 6.51 6.96 -23.60
C GLY A 90 5.56 6.51 -24.72
N GLU A 91 4.48 7.26 -24.88
CA GLU A 91 3.41 6.95 -25.84
C GLU A 91 3.89 7.12 -27.29
N LEU A 92 4.73 8.12 -27.58
CA LEU A 92 5.23 8.36 -28.93
C LEU A 92 6.21 7.27 -29.39
N GLU A 93 7.10 6.83 -28.52
CA GLU A 93 8.02 5.73 -28.81
C GLU A 93 7.25 4.41 -29.00
N LEU A 94 6.19 4.18 -28.23
CA LEU A 94 5.30 3.03 -28.41
C LEU A 94 4.64 3.06 -29.79
N LEU A 95 4.13 4.21 -30.24
CA LEU A 95 3.55 4.34 -31.59
C LEU A 95 4.58 4.05 -32.69
N ALA A 96 5.83 4.49 -32.53
CA ALA A 96 6.90 4.16 -33.47
C ALA A 96 7.20 2.65 -33.48
N MET A 97 7.23 1.99 -32.32
CA MET A 97 7.43 0.54 -32.23
C MET A 97 6.30 -0.28 -32.85
N LEU A 98 5.06 0.23 -32.86
CA LEU A 98 3.94 -0.45 -33.52
C LEU A 98 4.06 -0.45 -35.06
N ASP A 99 4.83 0.49 -35.63
CA ASP A 99 5.09 0.59 -37.08
C ASP A 99 6.42 -0.08 -37.48
N ASP A 100 7.24 -0.49 -36.52
CA ASP A 100 8.53 -1.12 -36.75
C ASP A 100 8.39 -2.66 -36.90
N PRO A 101 8.68 -3.25 -38.08
CA PRO A 101 8.57 -4.69 -38.29
C PRO A 101 9.55 -5.52 -37.46
N ASP A 102 10.61 -4.91 -36.94
CA ASP A 102 11.62 -5.57 -36.10
C ASP A 102 11.31 -5.45 -34.60
N ALA A 103 10.22 -4.74 -34.24
CA ALA A 103 9.76 -4.59 -32.85
C ALA A 103 8.58 -5.53 -32.53
N THR A 104 8.40 -5.84 -31.25
CA THR A 104 7.24 -6.59 -30.76
C THR A 104 6.73 -5.97 -29.47
N VAL A 105 5.47 -5.56 -29.48
CA VAL A 105 4.78 -5.05 -28.28
C VAL A 105 4.12 -6.23 -27.56
N ILE A 106 4.46 -6.42 -26.28
CA ILE A 106 3.93 -7.51 -25.46
C ILE A 106 3.06 -6.92 -24.35
N ASP A 107 1.80 -7.35 -24.31
CA ASP A 107 0.93 -7.12 -23.16
C ASP A 107 1.09 -8.29 -22.18
N SER A 108 1.70 -8.02 -21.03
CA SER A 108 1.98 -9.03 -20.02
C SER A 108 0.92 -9.14 -18.93
N ARG A 109 -0.16 -8.35 -18.99
CA ARG A 109 -1.22 -8.38 -17.99
C ARG A 109 -1.95 -9.73 -18.01
N VAL A 110 -2.70 -10.03 -16.94
CA VAL A 110 -3.57 -11.23 -16.92
C VAL A 110 -4.69 -11.12 -17.96
N ALA A 111 -5.17 -12.27 -18.44
CA ALA A 111 -6.13 -12.38 -19.55
C ALA A 111 -7.38 -11.50 -19.39
N GLU A 112 -7.94 -11.42 -18.18
CA GLU A 112 -9.11 -10.58 -17.90
C GLU A 112 -8.91 -9.11 -18.31
N TRP A 113 -7.71 -8.56 -18.14
CA TRP A 113 -7.41 -7.17 -18.51
C TRP A 113 -7.10 -7.00 -19.99
N TYR A 114 -6.52 -8.02 -20.62
CA TYR A 114 -6.28 -8.04 -22.05
C TYR A 114 -7.61 -8.06 -22.82
N ASP A 115 -8.52 -8.94 -22.40
CA ASP A 115 -9.83 -9.16 -23.05
C ASP A 115 -10.75 -7.93 -22.96
N LYS A 116 -10.60 -7.12 -21.91
CA LYS A 116 -11.33 -5.84 -21.76
C LYS A 116 -10.82 -4.73 -22.68
N GLY A 117 -9.62 -4.90 -23.25
CA GLY A 117 -9.00 -3.93 -24.13
C GLY A 117 -7.48 -3.95 -24.02
N THR A 118 -6.82 -3.98 -25.18
CA THR A 118 -5.38 -3.91 -25.33
C THR A 118 -5.00 -2.95 -26.45
N ILE A 119 -3.71 -2.61 -26.52
CA ILE A 119 -3.15 -1.84 -27.64
C ILE A 119 -3.21 -2.72 -28.90
N PRO A 120 -3.82 -2.25 -30.00
CA PRO A 120 -3.85 -3.00 -31.26
C PRO A 120 -2.44 -3.35 -31.74
N GLY A 121 -2.21 -4.61 -32.12
CA GLY A 121 -0.90 -5.13 -32.53
C GLY A 121 -0.07 -5.75 -31.41
N ALA A 122 -0.44 -5.56 -30.14
CA ALA A 122 0.24 -6.21 -29.03
C ALA A 122 -0.09 -7.72 -28.95
N ILE A 123 0.93 -8.54 -28.72
CA ILE A 123 0.76 -9.97 -28.43
C ILE A 123 0.59 -10.20 -26.92
N HIS A 124 -0.31 -11.10 -26.54
CA HIS A 124 -0.58 -11.40 -25.14
C HIS A 124 0.37 -12.50 -24.61
N ILE A 125 1.21 -12.16 -23.64
CA ILE A 125 2.08 -13.13 -22.92
C ILE A 125 1.94 -12.86 -21.42
N PRO A 126 0.93 -13.43 -20.74
CA PRO A 126 0.63 -13.10 -19.36
C PRO A 126 1.76 -13.53 -18.42
N TYR A 127 2.05 -12.72 -17.40
CA TYR A 127 2.84 -13.19 -16.27
C TYR A 127 2.04 -14.21 -15.44
N THR A 128 2.73 -15.21 -14.90
CA THR A 128 2.16 -16.26 -14.03
C THR A 128 2.15 -15.84 -12.56
#